data_AF-A0A371HFE9-F1
#
_entry.id   AF-A0A371HFE9-F1
#
_cell.length_a   1.000
_cell.length_b   1.000
_cell.length_c   1.000
_cell.angle_alpha   90.00
_cell.angle_beta   90.00
_cell.angle_gamma   90.00
#
_symmetry.space_group_name_H-M   'P 1'
#
loop_
_entity.id
_entity.type
_entity.pdbx_description
1 polymer ?
#
loop_
_entity_poly.entity_id
_entity_poly.type
_entity_poly.pdbx_seq_one_letter_code
_entity_poly.pdbx_strand_id
1 'polypeptide(L)'
;MFQPPTPSSTKKHSVHTNALSIQGASSALVPVDLNENTDNAQENVQNGEFLQAQSFMRHSQKLEGDLRMLGIKIKQHENNLNQLNTEKAKLDDSILHLQVTIGKSESSKAMFHHMDNSHPTNDEVNKQILQQEKSAAGILCQLKIRHGAQASHLTLTKDVVGIVATLGKVEDDNLSRLFSEYLGVETMLAIVCRTYEGVKALEMYDKEGCINKSCGLHGLGASIGRALDGRFLVICLESLRHDFKSLVPYAGNYVVDDAQRKLDILNPRLPNGECPPGFLGFAVNMINVDNSNLYCAIPSGYGLRETLFYNLFSRLQVYKTRAEMIQALPCISEGALSLDGGIVRSCGVFSLGNREDVDVRFPRPERSTGTDNHLIEIERQLKDVKWKKEKILEELKREQMLLDMTRLNFHKKKSDYLKYLAQSSSDATQVIYLEIGFLNLGDLFIRCFDLTQVVLIVLKWFNILGIYSIIKNTKDPFSLSFAVKKSQISLHGTALRFPFPDPPSPSLSWGIGGWIDDV
;
A
#
# COMPACT_ATOMS: atom_id res chain seq x y z
N MET A 1 -5.15 67.83 10.70
CA MET A 1 -3.94 67.98 11.53
C MET A 1 -3.83 66.76 12.45
N PHE A 2 -3.15 65.71 12.01
CA PHE A 2 -2.74 64.56 12.84
C PHE A 2 -1.46 64.00 12.22
N GLN A 3 -0.43 63.77 13.04
CA GLN A 3 0.88 63.29 12.58
C GLN A 3 0.86 61.78 12.33
N PRO A 4 1.57 61.28 11.29
CA PRO A 4 1.89 59.86 11.20
C PRO A 4 3.03 59.50 12.17
N PRO A 5 3.02 58.32 12.80
CA PRO A 5 4.14 57.87 13.62
C PRO A 5 5.32 57.42 12.74
N THR A 6 6.51 57.95 13.04
CA THR A 6 7.78 57.52 12.46
C THR A 6 8.23 56.16 13.02
N PRO A 7 8.94 55.32 12.24
CA PRO A 7 9.38 54.00 12.69
C PRO A 7 10.62 54.10 13.59
N SER A 8 10.55 53.55 14.81
CA SER A 8 11.71 53.40 15.70
C SER A 8 12.46 52.09 15.45
N SER A 9 13.78 52.13 15.65
CA SER A 9 14.73 51.16 15.10
C SER A 9 15.09 50.01 16.03
N THR A 10 15.36 48.85 15.41
CA THR A 10 16.37 47.85 15.80
C THR A 10 16.36 47.25 17.22
N LYS A 11 15.96 45.97 17.30
CA LYS A 11 16.78 44.88 17.87
C LYS A 11 16.63 43.62 17.01
N LYS A 12 17.61 43.33 16.15
CA LYS A 12 17.71 42.03 15.45
C LYS A 12 18.32 41.01 16.40
N HIS A 13 17.55 40.03 16.85
CA HIS A 13 18.13 38.82 17.45
C HIS A 13 18.58 37.90 16.31
N SER A 14 19.89 37.87 16.06
CA SER A 14 20.51 36.84 15.24
C SER A 14 20.65 35.57 16.07
N VAL A 15 20.04 34.47 15.61
CA VAL A 15 20.33 33.13 16.10
C VAL A 15 21.12 32.42 15.00
N HIS A 16 22.40 32.24 15.24
CA HIS A 16 23.34 31.51 14.38
C HIS A 16 23.90 30.32 15.18
N THR A 17 24.50 29.36 14.47
CA THR A 17 25.16 28.12 14.96
C THR A 17 24.20 26.92 15.18
N ASN A 18 24.49 25.70 14.70
CA ASN A 18 25.60 25.21 13.87
C ASN A 18 25.15 24.12 12.89
N ALA A 19 25.68 24.16 11.66
CA ALA A 19 25.72 23.03 10.75
C ALA A 19 27.17 22.56 10.62
N LEU A 20 27.44 21.27 10.76
CA LEU A 20 28.78 20.70 10.70
C LEU A 20 29.14 20.29 9.26
N SER A 21 30.07 21.02 8.66
CA SER A 21 30.79 20.63 7.45
C SER A 21 32.28 20.90 7.63
N ILE A 22 33.11 19.87 7.48
CA ILE A 22 34.57 20.02 7.36
C ILE A 22 35.03 19.19 6.18
N GLN A 23 35.58 19.89 5.19
CA GLN A 23 36.20 19.34 4.00
C GLN A 23 37.73 19.34 4.22
N GLY A 24 38.45 18.42 3.56
CA GLY A 24 39.86 18.15 3.88
C GLY A 24 40.86 19.24 3.51
N ALA A 25 42.11 19.07 3.96
CA ALA A 25 43.26 19.85 3.55
C ALA A 25 44.50 18.94 3.44
N SER A 26 45.45 19.33 2.58
CA SER A 26 46.73 18.65 2.37
C SER A 26 47.85 19.67 2.14
N SER A 27 49.07 19.31 2.57
CA SER A 27 50.38 19.79 2.12
C SER A 27 51.17 20.87 2.92
N ALA A 28 52.47 20.57 3.09
CA ALA A 28 53.66 21.43 3.27
C ALA A 28 53.92 22.20 4.59
N LEU A 29 55.17 22.35 5.11
CA LEU A 29 56.52 21.82 4.78
C LEU A 29 57.56 22.14 5.91
N VAL A 30 58.74 21.46 5.91
CA VAL A 30 60.07 21.91 6.48
C VAL A 30 60.24 22.00 8.04
N PRO A 31 61.47 21.85 8.63
CA PRO A 31 62.81 21.61 8.06
C PRO A 31 63.46 20.23 8.38
N VAL A 32 64.62 20.06 7.72
CA VAL A 32 65.59 18.95 7.75
C VAL A 32 66.44 18.94 9.03
N ASP A 33 66.89 17.76 9.45
CA ASP A 33 68.28 17.60 9.93
C ASP A 33 68.91 16.32 9.36
N LEU A 34 70.23 16.34 9.12
CA LEU A 34 70.98 15.28 8.43
C LEU A 34 71.81 14.47 9.44
N ASN A 35 71.77 13.14 9.37
CA ASN A 35 73.01 12.38 9.57
C ASN A 35 73.04 11.00 8.87
N GLU A 36 74.26 10.50 8.70
CA GLU A 36 74.67 9.53 7.69
C GLU A 36 74.52 8.03 8.05
N ASN A 37 74.62 7.23 6.98
CA ASN A 37 75.37 5.97 6.83
C ASN A 37 74.70 4.58 6.96
N THR A 38 74.76 3.91 5.80
CA THR A 38 74.96 2.46 5.51
C THR A 38 73.89 1.42 5.81
N ASP A 39 73.57 0.69 4.73
CA ASP A 39 73.27 -0.74 4.65
C ASP A 39 72.08 -1.32 5.41
N ASN A 40 70.93 -1.38 4.71
CA ASN A 40 70.16 -2.64 4.53
C ASN A 40 69.08 -2.47 3.45
N ALA A 41 69.46 -2.51 2.18
CA ALA A 41 68.52 -2.44 1.05
C ALA A 41 67.66 -3.72 0.87
N GLN A 42 67.96 -4.80 1.61
CA GLN A 42 67.36 -6.12 1.40
C GLN A 42 66.19 -6.44 2.37
N GLU A 43 66.13 -5.83 3.56
CA GLU A 43 65.03 -6.04 4.52
C GLU A 43 63.75 -5.24 4.19
N ASN A 44 63.86 -4.09 3.52
CA ASN A 44 62.71 -3.24 3.21
C ASN A 44 61.80 -3.81 2.10
N VAL A 45 62.35 -4.63 1.18
CA VAL A 45 61.57 -5.26 0.11
C VAL A 45 60.63 -6.34 0.70
N GLN A 46 61.17 -7.22 1.54
CA GLN A 46 60.40 -8.27 2.22
C GLN A 46 59.30 -7.71 3.15
N ASN A 47 59.59 -6.61 3.86
CA ASN A 47 58.58 -5.93 4.68
C ASN A 47 57.45 -5.29 3.86
N GLY A 48 57.76 -4.75 2.67
CA GLY A 48 56.75 -4.21 1.74
C GLY A 48 55.79 -5.28 1.22
N GLU A 49 56.33 -6.43 0.79
CA GLU A 49 55.55 -7.57 0.29
C GLU A 49 54.68 -8.19 1.40
N PHE A 50 55.19 -8.30 2.62
CA PHE A 50 54.44 -8.79 3.78
C PHE A 50 53.28 -7.85 4.16
N LEU A 51 53.50 -6.53 4.12
CA LEU A 51 52.45 -5.52 4.31
C LEU A 51 51.38 -5.58 3.21
N GLN A 52 51.80 -5.80 1.96
CA GLN A 52 50.90 -5.94 0.82
C GLN A 52 50.03 -7.21 0.95
N ALA A 53 50.62 -8.37 1.25
CA ALA A 53 49.89 -9.62 1.50
C ALA A 53 48.92 -9.50 2.69
N GLN A 54 49.32 -8.82 3.77
CA GLN A 54 48.45 -8.58 4.93
C GLN A 54 47.27 -7.64 4.60
N SER A 55 47.48 -6.66 3.73
CA SER A 55 46.41 -5.81 3.18
C SER A 55 45.43 -6.62 2.32
N PHE A 56 45.96 -7.47 1.42
CA PHE A 56 45.15 -8.38 0.61
C PHE A 56 44.24 -9.29 1.47
N MET A 57 44.79 -9.89 2.53
CA MET A 57 44.00 -10.72 3.45
C MET A 57 42.90 -9.95 4.18
N ARG A 58 43.17 -8.74 4.70
CA ARG A 58 42.14 -7.92 5.38
C ARG A 58 40.99 -7.55 4.43
N HIS A 59 41.30 -7.20 3.19
CA HIS A 59 40.27 -6.83 2.22
C HIS A 59 39.46 -8.05 1.74
N SER A 60 40.09 -9.20 1.56
CA SER A 60 39.43 -10.48 1.29
C SER A 60 38.45 -10.87 2.40
N GLN A 61 38.89 -10.82 3.66
CA GLN A 61 38.04 -11.09 4.84
C GLN A 61 36.83 -10.13 4.93
N LYS A 62 37.02 -8.86 4.56
CA LYS A 62 35.92 -7.88 4.49
C LYS A 62 34.90 -8.24 3.40
N LEU A 63 35.35 -8.62 2.21
CA LEU A 63 34.48 -9.08 1.12
C LEU A 63 33.71 -10.36 1.50
N GLU A 64 34.35 -11.32 2.16
CA GLU A 64 33.70 -12.53 2.68
C GLU A 64 32.65 -12.18 3.75
N GLY A 65 32.98 -11.28 4.69
CA GLY A 65 32.06 -10.79 5.72
C GLY A 65 30.83 -10.11 5.13
N ASP A 66 31.01 -9.22 4.16
CA ASP A 66 29.93 -8.57 3.42
C ASP A 66 29.02 -9.60 2.71
N LEU A 67 29.62 -10.61 2.06
CA LEU A 67 28.88 -11.70 1.40
C LEU A 67 28.10 -12.55 2.40
N ARG A 68 28.70 -12.90 3.55
CA ARG A 68 28.03 -13.63 4.62
C ARG A 68 26.84 -12.84 5.17
N MET A 69 26.99 -11.53 5.37
CA MET A 69 25.91 -10.64 5.81
C MET A 69 24.76 -10.61 4.80
N LEU A 70 25.06 -10.47 3.50
CA LEU A 70 24.05 -10.50 2.44
C LEU A 70 23.35 -11.87 2.36
N GLY A 71 24.08 -12.99 2.52
CA GLY A 71 23.49 -14.33 2.60
C GLY A 71 22.53 -14.52 3.77
N ILE A 72 22.85 -13.96 4.95
CA ILE A 72 21.95 -13.95 6.12
C ILE A 72 20.69 -13.14 5.81
N LYS A 73 20.82 -11.96 5.18
CA LYS A 73 19.66 -11.13 4.78
C LYS A 73 18.77 -11.82 3.75
N ILE A 74 19.33 -12.50 2.75
CA ILE A 74 18.57 -13.31 1.78
C ILE A 74 17.72 -14.35 2.51
N LYS A 75 18.33 -15.14 3.41
CA LYS A 75 17.61 -16.14 4.20
C LYS A 75 16.52 -15.53 5.09
N GLN A 76 16.76 -14.34 5.64
CA GLN A 76 15.76 -13.62 6.43
C GLN A 76 14.55 -13.22 5.57
N HIS A 77 14.76 -12.62 4.40
CA HIS A 77 13.68 -12.27 3.49
C HIS A 77 12.91 -13.50 2.97
N GLU A 78 13.61 -14.61 2.69
CA GLU A 78 12.97 -15.89 2.31
C GLU A 78 12.09 -16.45 3.44
N ASN A 79 12.56 -16.41 4.70
CA ASN A 79 11.76 -16.79 5.87
C ASN A 79 10.53 -15.88 6.05
N ASN A 80 10.69 -14.56 5.88
CA ASN A 80 9.60 -13.60 5.99
C ASN A 80 8.50 -13.88 4.93
N LEU A 81 8.89 -14.14 3.67
CA LEU A 81 7.96 -14.52 2.61
C LEU A 81 7.21 -15.83 2.92
N ASN A 82 7.88 -16.83 3.50
CA ASN A 82 7.24 -18.08 3.92
C ASN A 82 6.22 -17.86 5.04
N GLN A 83 6.52 -17.00 6.01
CA GLN A 83 5.57 -16.61 7.05
C GLN A 83 4.35 -15.88 6.46
N LEU A 84 4.57 -14.84 5.65
CA LEU A 84 3.51 -14.06 5.02
C LEU A 84 2.59 -14.91 4.13
N ASN A 85 3.14 -15.88 3.39
CA ASN A 85 2.33 -16.83 2.61
C ASN A 85 1.52 -17.78 3.51
N THR A 86 2.05 -18.19 4.66
CA THR A 86 1.33 -19.01 5.65
C THR A 86 0.19 -18.22 6.31
N GLU A 87 0.40 -16.95 6.61
CA GLU A 87 -0.64 -16.05 7.14
C GLU A 87 -1.72 -15.78 6.09
N LYS A 88 -1.33 -15.52 4.83
CA LYS A 88 -2.26 -15.40 3.70
C LYS A 88 -3.17 -16.63 3.57
N ALA A 89 -2.61 -17.85 3.63
CA ALA A 89 -3.39 -19.09 3.53
C ALA A 89 -4.45 -19.19 4.64
N LYS A 90 -4.10 -18.86 5.89
CA LYS A 90 -5.07 -18.81 7.01
C LYS A 90 -6.21 -17.80 6.78
N LEU A 91 -5.92 -16.66 6.15
CA LEU A 91 -6.97 -15.69 5.78
C LEU A 91 -7.82 -16.20 4.61
N ASP A 92 -7.24 -16.91 3.64
CA ASP A 92 -7.98 -17.56 2.55
C ASP A 92 -8.97 -18.61 3.08
N ASP A 93 -8.54 -19.47 4.01
CA ASP A 93 -9.41 -20.44 4.70
C ASP A 93 -10.52 -19.75 5.50
N SER A 94 -10.18 -18.65 6.18
CA SER A 94 -11.14 -17.85 6.97
C SER A 94 -12.20 -17.17 6.08
N ILE A 95 -11.80 -16.64 4.92
CA ILE A 95 -12.71 -16.07 3.91
C ILE A 95 -13.68 -17.15 3.41
N LEU A 96 -13.17 -18.33 3.06
CA LEU A 96 -13.99 -19.45 2.60
C LEU A 96 -15.03 -19.86 3.65
N HIS A 97 -14.60 -20.02 4.91
CA HIS A 97 -15.49 -20.36 6.02
C HIS A 97 -16.60 -19.31 6.23
N LEU A 98 -16.25 -18.03 6.29
CA LEU A 98 -17.22 -16.94 6.46
C LEU A 98 -18.21 -16.86 5.28
N GLN A 99 -17.75 -17.05 4.04
CA GLN A 99 -18.63 -17.11 2.87
C GLN A 99 -19.60 -18.30 2.91
N VAL A 100 -19.15 -19.47 3.36
CA VAL A 100 -20.01 -20.65 3.55
C VAL A 100 -21.06 -20.40 4.63
N THR A 101 -20.72 -19.69 5.72
CA THR A 101 -21.71 -19.32 6.75
C THR A 101 -22.75 -18.34 6.22
N ILE A 102 -22.35 -17.31 5.46
CA ILE A 102 -23.28 -16.37 4.81
C ILE A 102 -24.26 -17.12 3.90
N GLY A 103 -23.77 -17.96 2.99
CA GLY A 103 -24.63 -18.69 2.05
C GLY A 103 -25.65 -19.62 2.74
N LYS A 104 -25.30 -20.21 3.89
CA LYS A 104 -26.23 -20.99 4.73
C LYS A 104 -27.32 -20.11 5.35
N SER A 105 -26.97 -18.93 5.84
CA SER A 105 -27.93 -17.96 6.41
C SER A 105 -28.84 -17.36 5.34
N GLU A 106 -28.32 -17.04 4.16
CA GLU A 106 -29.10 -16.52 3.02
C GLU A 106 -30.10 -17.56 2.49
N SER A 107 -29.67 -18.81 2.33
CA SER A 107 -30.56 -19.92 1.92
C SER A 107 -31.70 -20.18 2.92
N SER A 108 -31.56 -19.74 4.17
CA SER A 108 -32.57 -19.86 5.23
C SER A 108 -33.56 -18.68 5.23
N LYS A 109 -33.25 -17.58 4.54
CA LYS A 109 -33.99 -16.30 4.56
C LYS A 109 -35.08 -16.21 3.48
N ALA A 110 -35.11 -17.16 2.53
CA ALA A 110 -35.96 -17.14 1.34
C ALA A 110 -37.48 -17.33 1.57
N MET A 111 -37.98 -17.22 2.81
CA MET A 111 -39.39 -17.53 3.16
C MET A 111 -40.20 -16.38 3.80
N PHE A 112 -39.65 -15.17 3.99
CA PHE A 112 -40.38 -14.11 4.71
C PHE A 112 -40.52 -12.76 3.97
N HIS A 113 -41.67 -12.64 3.31
CA HIS A 113 -42.54 -11.47 3.09
C HIS A 113 -42.01 -10.12 2.55
N HIS A 114 -42.64 -9.70 1.45
CA HIS A 114 -42.99 -8.30 1.18
C HIS A 114 -43.84 -7.69 2.31
N MET A 115 -43.56 -6.44 2.67
CA MET A 115 -44.59 -5.46 3.03
C MET A 115 -44.12 -4.04 2.68
N ASP A 116 -45.07 -3.20 2.30
CA ASP A 116 -44.87 -1.84 1.78
C ASP A 116 -44.82 -0.80 2.92
N ASN A 117 -44.10 0.31 2.72
CA ASN A 117 -44.02 1.42 3.70
C ASN A 117 -43.76 2.77 3.02
N SER A 118 -44.70 3.70 3.19
CA SER A 118 -44.84 4.95 2.43
C SER A 118 -44.02 6.13 2.97
N HIS A 119 -42.72 5.93 3.18
CA HIS A 119 -41.78 6.96 3.66
C HIS A 119 -40.51 6.97 2.80
N PRO A 120 -39.73 8.08 2.74
CA PRO A 120 -38.60 8.23 1.82
C PRO A 120 -37.48 7.22 2.12
N THR A 121 -37.55 6.08 1.45
CA THR A 121 -36.49 5.07 1.34
C THR A 121 -35.33 5.60 0.48
N ASN A 122 -34.28 4.80 0.33
CA ASN A 122 -33.20 5.08 -0.64
C ASN A 122 -33.75 5.41 -2.04
N ASP A 123 -34.90 4.85 -2.43
CA ASP A 123 -35.56 5.09 -3.72
C ASP A 123 -36.03 6.53 -3.91
N GLU A 124 -36.45 7.23 -2.85
CA GLU A 124 -36.92 8.61 -2.98
C GLU A 124 -35.74 9.59 -3.16
N VAL A 125 -34.64 9.36 -2.44
CA VAL A 125 -33.39 10.13 -2.65
C VAL A 125 -32.78 9.81 -4.02
N ASN A 126 -32.90 8.57 -4.49
CA ASN A 126 -32.54 8.23 -5.87
C ASN A 126 -33.40 9.01 -6.88
N LYS A 127 -34.73 9.18 -6.68
CA LYS A 127 -35.57 10.03 -7.55
C LYS A 127 -35.11 11.50 -7.53
N GLN A 128 -34.82 12.06 -6.35
CA GLN A 128 -34.29 13.43 -6.20
C GLN A 128 -32.99 13.61 -6.99
N ILE A 129 -32.07 12.65 -6.92
CA ILE A 129 -30.82 12.66 -7.71
C ILE A 129 -31.08 12.47 -9.21
N LEU A 130 -32.06 11.65 -9.60
CA LEU A 130 -32.41 11.43 -11.01
C LEU A 130 -33.04 12.66 -11.68
N GLN A 131 -33.74 13.52 -10.93
CA GLN A 131 -34.27 14.80 -11.42
C GLN A 131 -33.15 15.76 -11.84
N GLN A 132 -31.96 15.62 -11.26
CA GLN A 132 -30.76 16.37 -11.64
C GLN A 132 -30.12 15.75 -12.90
N GLU A 133 -30.88 15.73 -14.01
CA GLU A 133 -30.62 14.86 -15.17
C GLU A 133 -29.24 15.02 -15.82
N LYS A 134 -28.73 16.25 -15.82
CA LYS A 134 -27.44 16.64 -16.40
C LYS A 134 -26.25 16.45 -15.45
N SER A 135 -26.51 16.12 -14.19
CA SER A 135 -25.48 16.02 -13.16
C SER A 135 -24.72 14.69 -13.22
N ALA A 136 -23.47 14.73 -12.77
CA ALA A 136 -22.62 13.55 -12.62
C ALA A 136 -23.24 12.47 -11.70
N ALA A 137 -23.90 12.92 -10.63
CA ALA A 137 -24.66 12.07 -9.71
C ALA A 137 -25.89 11.43 -10.38
N GLY A 138 -26.65 12.19 -11.18
CA GLY A 138 -27.80 11.70 -11.94
C GLY A 138 -27.42 10.59 -12.93
N ILE A 139 -26.29 10.74 -13.62
CA ILE A 139 -25.73 9.71 -14.53
C ILE A 139 -25.38 8.43 -13.76
N LEU A 140 -24.66 8.55 -12.63
CA LEU A 140 -24.29 7.39 -11.82
C LEU A 140 -25.49 6.71 -11.13
N CYS A 141 -26.48 7.47 -10.68
CA CYS A 141 -27.71 6.94 -10.11
C CYS A 141 -28.50 6.14 -11.17
N GLN A 142 -28.66 6.70 -12.37
CA GLN A 142 -29.30 6.03 -13.51
C GLN A 142 -28.58 4.73 -13.90
N LEU A 143 -27.24 4.72 -13.85
CA LEU A 143 -26.42 3.53 -14.12
C LEU A 143 -26.64 2.44 -13.05
N LYS A 144 -26.59 2.81 -11.76
CA LYS A 144 -26.85 1.89 -10.64
C LYS A 144 -28.24 1.26 -10.73
N ILE A 145 -29.27 2.05 -11.10
CA ILE A 145 -30.64 1.55 -11.25
C ILE A 145 -30.77 0.59 -12.45
N ARG A 146 -30.13 0.88 -13.59
CA ARG A 146 -30.23 0.03 -14.79
C ARG A 146 -29.42 -1.26 -14.71
N HIS A 147 -28.28 -1.26 -14.03
CA HIS A 147 -27.33 -2.39 -14.04
C HIS A 147 -27.10 -3.02 -12.65
N GLY A 148 -27.74 -2.52 -11.60
CA GLY A 148 -27.66 -3.09 -10.24
C GLY A 148 -26.23 -3.31 -9.77
N ALA A 149 -25.96 -4.50 -9.22
CA ALA A 149 -24.62 -4.89 -8.79
C ALA A 149 -23.59 -4.91 -9.94
N GLN A 150 -24.01 -5.17 -11.19
CA GLN A 150 -23.10 -5.18 -12.34
C GLN A 150 -22.56 -3.78 -12.68
N ALA A 151 -23.27 -2.72 -12.27
CA ALA A 151 -22.78 -1.35 -12.38
C ALA A 151 -21.44 -1.12 -11.65
N SER A 152 -21.12 -1.92 -10.62
CA SER A 152 -19.86 -1.83 -9.85
C SER A 152 -18.69 -2.60 -10.50
N HIS A 153 -18.96 -3.42 -11.52
CA HIS A 153 -17.93 -4.17 -12.24
C HIS A 153 -17.37 -3.41 -13.45
N LEU A 154 -17.98 -2.29 -13.86
CA LEU A 154 -17.43 -1.42 -14.88
C LEU A 154 -16.15 -0.75 -14.34
N THR A 155 -15.08 -0.76 -15.13
CA THR A 155 -13.76 -0.23 -14.74
C THR A 155 -13.83 1.23 -14.27
N LEU A 156 -14.75 2.01 -14.85
CA LEU A 156 -14.99 3.42 -14.52
C LEU A 156 -15.55 3.65 -13.11
N THR A 157 -16.35 2.72 -12.58
CA THR A 157 -17.11 2.87 -11.33
C THR A 157 -16.62 1.99 -10.19
N LYS A 158 -15.70 1.05 -10.47
CA LYS A 158 -15.08 0.15 -9.48
C LYS A 158 -14.55 0.85 -8.23
N ASP A 159 -14.02 2.06 -8.41
CA ASP A 159 -13.43 2.89 -7.34
C ASP A 159 -14.40 3.94 -6.77
N VAL A 160 -15.61 4.05 -7.32
CA VAL A 160 -16.66 4.93 -6.81
C VAL A 160 -17.37 4.25 -5.63
N VAL A 161 -17.26 4.85 -4.45
CA VAL A 161 -17.97 4.41 -3.24
C VAL A 161 -19.45 4.77 -3.33
N GLY A 162 -19.76 6.00 -3.74
CA GLY A 162 -21.14 6.46 -3.92
C GLY A 162 -21.26 7.96 -4.11
N ILE A 163 -22.48 8.47 -3.95
CA ILE A 163 -22.81 9.91 -3.95
C ILE A 163 -23.06 10.30 -2.49
N VAL A 164 -22.58 11.47 -2.03
CA VAL A 164 -22.66 11.88 -0.61
C VAL A 164 -24.06 11.70 -0.01
N ALA A 165 -25.10 12.16 -0.71
CA ALA A 165 -26.50 12.00 -0.31
C ALA A 165 -26.95 10.54 -0.02
N THR A 166 -26.28 9.56 -0.64
CA THR A 166 -26.61 8.12 -0.54
C THR A 166 -25.74 7.34 0.45
N LEU A 167 -24.69 7.96 1.00
CA LEU A 167 -23.69 7.28 1.84
C LEU A 167 -23.93 7.40 3.35
N GLY A 168 -24.92 8.22 3.73
CA GLY A 168 -25.32 8.46 5.12
C GLY A 168 -26.83 8.59 5.20
N LYS A 169 -27.39 8.24 6.35
CA LYS A 169 -28.84 8.21 6.62
C LYS A 169 -29.13 9.03 7.87
N VAL A 170 -30.27 9.72 7.94
CA VAL A 170 -30.61 10.60 9.07
C VAL A 170 -32.01 10.28 9.59
N GLU A 171 -32.14 10.06 10.90
CA GLU A 171 -33.42 9.65 11.51
C GLU A 171 -34.51 10.72 11.44
N ASP A 172 -34.14 11.99 11.58
CA ASP A 172 -35.07 13.13 11.60
C ASP A 172 -35.03 13.91 10.26
N ASP A 173 -36.21 14.21 9.70
CA ASP A 173 -36.30 14.91 8.40
C ASP A 173 -35.85 16.37 8.50
N ASN A 174 -36.09 17.05 9.62
CA ASN A 174 -35.62 18.42 9.79
C ASN A 174 -34.10 18.47 9.93
N LEU A 175 -33.48 17.55 10.68
CA LEU A 175 -32.02 17.38 10.66
C LEU A 175 -31.49 17.02 9.27
N SER A 176 -32.14 16.13 8.53
CA SER A 176 -31.76 15.77 7.16
C SER A 176 -31.76 17.00 6.25
N ARG A 177 -32.84 17.80 6.30
CA ARG A 177 -32.95 19.09 5.59
C ARG A 177 -31.86 20.06 6.02
N LEU A 178 -31.63 20.26 7.33
CA LEU A 178 -30.63 21.20 7.86
C LEU A 178 -29.19 20.81 7.48
N PHE A 179 -28.86 19.51 7.48
CA PHE A 179 -27.55 19.02 7.05
C PHE A 179 -27.36 19.19 5.55
N SER A 180 -28.40 18.98 4.75
CA SER A 180 -28.36 19.19 3.29
C SER A 180 -28.26 20.69 2.93
N GLU A 181 -28.98 21.55 3.65
CA GLU A 181 -28.92 23.03 3.58
C GLU A 181 -27.53 23.54 4.00
N TYR A 182 -26.92 22.92 5.03
CA TYR A 182 -25.55 23.23 5.45
C TYR A 182 -24.51 22.83 4.39
N LEU A 183 -24.58 21.62 3.85
CA LEU A 183 -23.60 21.13 2.87
C LEU A 183 -23.77 21.76 1.48
N GLY A 184 -25.00 22.11 1.09
CA GLY A 184 -25.33 22.62 -0.23
C GLY A 184 -25.43 21.51 -1.29
N VAL A 185 -26.19 21.78 -2.35
CA VAL A 185 -26.53 20.78 -3.40
C VAL A 185 -25.30 20.22 -4.12
N GLU A 186 -24.29 21.04 -4.41
CA GLU A 186 -23.04 20.59 -5.05
C GLU A 186 -22.31 19.52 -4.21
N THR A 187 -22.28 19.69 -2.88
CA THR A 187 -21.66 18.75 -1.95
C THR A 187 -22.52 17.50 -1.77
N MET A 188 -23.84 17.63 -1.70
CA MET A 188 -24.78 16.50 -1.60
C MET A 188 -24.71 15.59 -2.85
N LEU A 189 -24.50 16.18 -4.03
CA LEU A 189 -24.30 15.49 -5.30
C LEU A 189 -22.83 15.08 -5.58
N ALA A 190 -21.90 15.34 -4.65
CA ALA A 190 -20.50 14.99 -4.86
C ALA A 190 -20.29 13.48 -4.97
N ILE A 191 -19.42 13.07 -5.89
CA ILE A 191 -19.03 11.67 -6.09
C ILE A 191 -17.88 11.35 -5.14
N VAL A 192 -17.97 10.25 -4.41
CA VAL A 192 -16.91 9.79 -3.50
C VAL A 192 -16.12 8.65 -4.15
N CYS A 193 -14.84 8.89 -4.42
CA CYS A 193 -13.90 7.90 -4.97
C CYS A 193 -12.95 7.39 -3.88
N ARG A 194 -12.58 6.11 -3.95
CA ARG A 194 -11.60 5.51 -3.05
C ARG A 194 -10.20 6.06 -3.30
N THR A 195 -9.72 5.98 -4.54
CA THR A 195 -8.33 6.32 -4.94
C THR A 195 -8.26 7.57 -5.83
N TYR A 196 -7.05 8.11 -6.02
CA TYR A 196 -6.83 9.18 -7.02
C TYR A 196 -7.01 8.68 -8.46
N GLU A 197 -6.64 7.43 -8.73
CA GLU A 197 -6.85 6.82 -10.05
C GLU A 197 -8.34 6.68 -10.39
N GLY A 198 -9.19 6.45 -9.38
CA GLY A 198 -10.64 6.53 -9.50
C GLY A 198 -11.14 7.93 -9.91
N VAL A 199 -10.49 9.01 -9.47
CA VAL A 199 -10.81 10.39 -9.91
C VAL A 199 -10.43 10.58 -11.37
N LYS A 200 -9.21 10.17 -11.78
CA LYS A 200 -8.76 10.25 -13.19
C LYS A 200 -9.61 9.41 -14.14
N ALA A 201 -10.19 8.31 -13.67
CA ALA A 201 -11.10 7.50 -14.48
C ALA A 201 -12.39 8.27 -14.83
N LEU A 202 -12.90 9.11 -13.93
CA LEU A 202 -14.13 9.87 -14.15
C LEU A 202 -13.98 10.97 -15.21
N GLU A 203 -12.81 11.62 -15.29
CA GLU A 203 -12.58 12.72 -16.24
C GLU A 203 -11.18 12.65 -16.85
N MET A 204 -11.14 12.62 -18.19
CA MET A 204 -9.91 12.54 -18.97
C MET A 204 -9.72 13.79 -19.82
N TYR A 205 -8.47 14.20 -19.96
CA TYR A 205 -8.04 15.34 -20.76
C TYR A 205 -7.21 14.85 -21.97
N ASP A 206 -7.28 15.57 -23.09
CA ASP A 206 -6.37 15.37 -24.22
C ASP A 206 -5.01 16.06 -23.98
N LYS A 207 -4.14 16.07 -25.00
CA LYS A 207 -2.77 16.61 -24.87
C LYS A 207 -2.78 18.15 -24.80
N GLU A 208 -3.85 18.74 -25.29
CA GLU A 208 -4.14 20.16 -25.39
C GLU A 208 -4.79 20.69 -24.09
N GLY A 209 -5.13 19.80 -23.15
CA GLY A 209 -5.76 20.14 -21.87
C GLY A 209 -7.27 20.36 -21.96
N CYS A 210 -7.93 19.89 -23.03
CA CYS A 210 -9.37 19.92 -23.19
C CYS A 210 -10.02 18.62 -22.70
N ILE A 211 -11.26 18.71 -22.21
CA ILE A 211 -12.00 17.56 -21.68
C ILE A 211 -12.40 16.61 -22.82
N ASN A 212 -11.97 15.36 -22.74
CA ASN A 212 -12.32 14.33 -23.69
C ASN A 212 -13.76 13.82 -23.44
N LYS A 213 -14.72 14.38 -24.18
CA LYS A 213 -16.16 14.06 -24.10
C LYS A 213 -16.53 12.61 -24.47
N SER A 214 -15.61 11.84 -25.07
CA SER A 214 -15.82 10.43 -25.42
C SER A 214 -15.39 9.44 -24.33
N CYS A 215 -14.74 9.93 -23.26
CA CYS A 215 -14.20 9.09 -22.19
C CYS A 215 -14.84 9.41 -20.83
N GLY A 216 -14.52 8.58 -19.83
CA GLY A 216 -14.96 8.76 -18.45
C GLY A 216 -16.48 8.90 -18.32
N LEU A 217 -16.90 9.78 -17.41
CA LEU A 217 -18.31 10.03 -17.11
C LEU A 217 -19.03 10.79 -18.23
N HIS A 218 -18.32 11.59 -19.04
CA HIS A 218 -18.89 12.23 -20.23
C HIS A 218 -19.31 11.21 -21.30
N GLY A 219 -18.41 10.28 -21.65
CA GLY A 219 -18.70 9.21 -22.62
C GLY A 219 -19.79 8.26 -22.11
N LEU A 220 -19.79 7.95 -20.81
CA LEU A 220 -20.86 7.16 -20.19
C LEU A 220 -22.21 7.90 -20.25
N GLY A 221 -22.24 9.17 -19.84
CA GLY A 221 -23.45 10.00 -19.89
C GLY A 221 -24.04 10.09 -21.29
N ALA A 222 -23.19 10.37 -22.29
CA ALA A 222 -23.59 10.40 -23.69
C ALA A 222 -24.20 9.07 -24.16
N SER A 223 -23.61 7.92 -23.80
CA SER A 223 -24.13 6.61 -24.24
C SER A 223 -25.46 6.21 -23.59
N ILE A 224 -25.81 6.76 -22.42
CA ILE A 224 -27.12 6.57 -21.79
C ILE A 224 -28.14 7.68 -22.10
N GLY A 225 -27.79 8.66 -22.95
CA GLY A 225 -28.64 9.79 -23.32
C GLY A 225 -28.71 10.93 -22.30
N ARG A 226 -27.82 10.95 -21.29
CA ARG A 226 -27.70 12.00 -20.27
C ARG A 226 -26.33 12.67 -20.36
N ALA A 227 -26.18 13.61 -21.29
CA ALA A 227 -24.94 14.36 -21.44
C ALA A 227 -24.63 15.16 -20.17
N LEU A 228 -23.44 14.94 -19.61
CA LEU A 228 -22.92 15.68 -18.45
C LEU A 228 -22.71 17.15 -18.81
N ASP A 229 -23.30 18.04 -18.02
CA ASP A 229 -23.25 19.50 -18.19
C ASP A 229 -22.75 20.17 -16.90
N GLY A 230 -21.96 21.24 -17.04
CA GLY A 230 -21.35 21.94 -15.91
C GLY A 230 -20.21 21.17 -15.20
N ARG A 231 -19.85 21.65 -14.01
CA ARG A 231 -18.82 21.06 -13.13
C ARG A 231 -19.47 20.17 -12.09
N PHE A 232 -18.72 19.18 -11.59
CA PHE A 232 -19.14 18.32 -10.49
C PHE A 232 -17.99 18.16 -9.47
N LEU A 233 -18.35 17.85 -8.22
CA LEU A 233 -17.38 17.64 -7.15
C LEU A 233 -17.03 16.15 -7.03
N VAL A 234 -15.74 15.86 -6.86
CA VAL A 234 -15.24 14.51 -6.55
C VAL A 234 -14.43 14.57 -5.25
N ILE A 235 -14.83 13.79 -4.25
CA ILE A 235 -14.14 13.64 -2.98
C ILE A 235 -13.34 12.34 -3.03
N CYS A 236 -12.01 12.43 -2.99
CA CYS A 236 -11.14 11.27 -2.98
C CYS A 236 -10.70 10.91 -1.56
N LEU A 237 -11.03 9.70 -1.10
CA LEU A 237 -10.75 9.25 0.27
C LEU A 237 -9.27 8.95 0.57
N GLU A 238 -8.47 8.65 -0.46
CA GLU A 238 -7.03 8.38 -0.35
C GLU A 238 -6.15 9.63 -0.50
N SER A 239 -6.63 10.66 -1.22
CA SER A 239 -5.79 11.78 -1.66
C SER A 239 -5.72 12.92 -0.66
N LEU A 240 -4.57 13.56 -0.40
CA LEU A 240 -3.17 13.21 -0.66
C LEU A 240 -2.37 13.96 0.41
N ARG A 241 -1.53 13.28 1.21
CA ARG A 241 -0.64 13.98 2.15
C ARG A 241 0.51 14.66 1.39
N HIS A 242 0.33 15.89 0.93
CA HIS A 242 1.38 16.91 0.83
C HIS A 242 0.69 18.27 0.61
N ASP A 243 0.81 19.13 1.61
CA ASP A 243 0.40 20.54 1.68
C ASP A 243 -1.10 20.90 1.51
N PHE A 244 -1.64 21.56 2.54
CA PHE A 244 -2.97 22.17 2.65
C PHE A 244 -4.22 21.28 2.41
N LYS A 245 -4.83 20.86 3.54
CA LYS A 245 -6.25 20.46 3.66
C LYS A 245 -6.72 19.25 2.81
N SER A 246 -5.84 18.27 2.62
CA SER A 246 -6.24 16.89 2.32
C SER A 246 -7.09 16.28 3.44
N LEU A 247 -7.96 15.32 3.13
CA LEU A 247 -8.81 14.62 4.11
C LEU A 247 -7.94 13.90 5.15
N VAL A 248 -7.89 14.43 6.37
CA VAL A 248 -7.25 13.73 7.50
C VAL A 248 -8.33 12.94 8.23
N PRO A 249 -8.16 11.63 8.45
CA PRO A 249 -9.08 10.85 9.30
C PRO A 249 -9.13 11.43 10.71
N TYR A 250 -10.27 11.35 11.39
CA TYR A 250 -10.36 11.69 12.80
C TYR A 250 -9.36 10.85 13.61
N ALA A 251 -8.43 11.53 14.27
CA ALA A 251 -7.32 10.92 15.01
C ALA A 251 -7.64 10.66 16.50
N GLY A 252 -8.86 10.99 16.95
CA GLY A 252 -9.32 10.72 18.31
C GLY A 252 -9.96 9.33 18.46
N ASN A 253 -10.50 9.07 19.65
CA ASN A 253 -11.10 7.79 20.00
C ASN A 253 -12.52 7.63 19.44
N TYR A 254 -13.05 6.41 19.54
CA TYR A 254 -14.44 6.09 19.27
C TYR A 254 -15.17 5.88 20.59
N VAL A 255 -16.49 6.12 20.60
CA VAL A 255 -17.35 5.78 21.74
C VAL A 255 -17.30 4.26 21.94
N VAL A 256 -17.00 3.84 23.17
CA VAL A 256 -16.89 2.42 23.54
C VAL A 256 -18.24 1.73 23.39
N ASP A 257 -18.23 0.53 22.80
CA ASP A 257 -19.40 -0.33 22.55
C ASP A 257 -20.56 0.30 21.74
N ASP A 258 -20.33 1.41 21.03
CA ASP A 258 -21.31 2.00 20.11
C ASP A 258 -21.30 1.29 18.73
N ALA A 259 -22.40 0.62 18.39
CA ALA A 259 -22.55 -0.13 17.13
C ALA A 259 -22.42 0.73 15.86
N GLN A 260 -22.67 2.05 15.97
CA GLN A 260 -22.51 3.02 14.88
C GLN A 260 -21.11 3.66 14.84
N ARG A 261 -20.19 3.22 15.72
CA ARG A 261 -18.80 3.66 15.84
C ARG A 261 -18.69 5.19 15.88
N LYS A 262 -19.54 5.84 16.69
CA LYS A 262 -19.52 7.30 16.88
C LYS A 262 -18.16 7.78 17.37
N LEU A 263 -17.80 9.00 16.98
CA LEU A 263 -16.54 9.64 17.34
C LEU A 263 -16.63 10.17 18.77
N ASP A 264 -15.66 9.87 19.62
CA ASP A 264 -15.53 10.44 20.96
C ASP A 264 -14.93 11.85 20.83
N ILE A 265 -15.82 12.84 20.63
CA ILE A 265 -15.48 14.25 20.51
C ILE A 265 -15.89 14.95 21.82
N LEU A 266 -14.94 15.65 22.44
CA LEU A 266 -15.19 16.39 23.69
C LEU A 266 -16.30 17.43 23.51
N ASN A 267 -17.35 17.32 24.32
CA ASN A 267 -18.46 18.28 24.33
C ASN A 267 -17.97 19.70 24.69
N PRO A 268 -18.57 20.75 24.11
CA PRO A 268 -18.25 22.12 24.44
C PRO A 268 -18.54 22.43 25.92
N ARG A 269 -17.78 23.37 26.49
CA ARG A 269 -17.99 23.86 27.86
C ARG A 269 -17.94 25.38 27.88
N LEU A 270 -18.88 25.99 28.59
CA LEU A 270 -18.89 27.42 28.92
C LEU A 270 -17.78 27.75 29.94
N PRO A 271 -17.45 29.04 30.15
CA PRO A 271 -16.43 29.45 31.14
C PRO A 271 -16.70 29.00 32.58
N ASN A 272 -17.95 28.68 32.93
CA ASN A 272 -18.33 28.10 34.23
C ASN A 272 -18.11 26.56 34.31
N GLY A 273 -17.64 25.92 33.23
CA GLY A 273 -17.40 24.48 33.13
C GLY A 273 -18.60 23.64 32.68
N GLU A 274 -19.80 24.23 32.59
CA GLU A 274 -21.04 23.55 32.20
C GLU A 274 -21.14 23.36 30.68
N CYS A 275 -21.94 22.39 30.25
CA CYS A 275 -22.29 22.24 28.83
C CYS A 275 -23.21 23.41 28.40
N PRO A 276 -23.00 24.06 27.24
CA PRO A 276 -23.90 25.08 26.75
C PRO A 276 -25.37 24.60 26.70
N PRO A 277 -26.35 25.40 27.18
CA PRO A 277 -27.76 25.10 27.03
C PRO A 277 -28.14 24.77 25.59
N GLY A 278 -29.08 23.85 25.41
CA GLY A 278 -29.59 23.46 24.10
C GLY A 278 -28.64 22.64 23.22
N PHE A 279 -27.39 22.38 23.61
CA PHE A 279 -26.48 21.51 22.84
C PHE A 279 -27.00 20.06 22.77
N LEU A 280 -27.12 19.52 21.56
CA LEU A 280 -27.68 18.19 21.26
C LEU A 280 -26.61 17.18 20.82
N GLY A 281 -25.41 17.63 20.47
CA GLY A 281 -24.31 16.79 19.99
C GLY A 281 -23.65 17.32 18.71
N PHE A 282 -22.76 16.51 18.15
CA PHE A 282 -22.06 16.81 16.89
C PHE A 282 -22.77 16.16 15.69
N ALA A 283 -22.94 16.90 14.60
CA ALA A 283 -23.65 16.45 13.40
C ALA A 283 -23.05 15.16 12.80
N VAL A 284 -21.73 15.00 12.83
CA VAL A 284 -21.02 13.78 12.38
C VAL A 284 -21.46 12.51 13.10
N ASN A 285 -21.97 12.61 14.34
CA ASN A 285 -22.49 11.48 15.12
C ASN A 285 -24.01 11.30 14.99
N MET A 286 -24.71 12.18 14.26
CA MET A 286 -26.13 12.10 13.94
C MET A 286 -26.41 11.49 12.56
N ILE A 287 -25.37 11.30 11.74
CA ILE A 287 -25.44 10.48 10.51
C ILE A 287 -25.34 9.01 10.88
N ASN A 288 -26.33 8.20 10.52
CA ASN A 288 -26.21 6.75 10.51
C ASN A 288 -25.49 6.31 9.24
N VAL A 289 -24.47 5.47 9.38
CA VAL A 289 -23.65 4.96 8.27
C VAL A 289 -23.90 3.45 8.16
N ASP A 290 -24.09 2.97 6.94
CA ASP A 290 -24.31 1.54 6.68
C ASP A 290 -23.11 0.71 7.16
N ASN A 291 -23.41 -0.46 7.74
CA ASN A 291 -22.39 -1.33 8.37
C ASN A 291 -21.28 -1.73 7.39
N SER A 292 -21.63 -1.84 6.11
CA SER A 292 -20.72 -2.08 4.99
C SER A 292 -19.66 -0.99 4.80
N ASN A 293 -19.86 0.21 5.36
CA ASN A 293 -19.03 1.40 5.23
C ASN A 293 -18.47 1.93 6.58
N LEU A 294 -18.84 1.30 7.70
CA LEU A 294 -18.32 1.65 9.05
C LEU A 294 -16.87 1.24 9.29
N TYR A 295 -16.37 0.24 8.54
CA TYR A 295 -15.04 -0.35 8.69
C TYR A 295 -14.44 -0.61 7.31
N CYS A 296 -13.12 -0.46 7.15
CA CYS A 296 -12.36 -0.86 5.96
C CYS A 296 -12.94 -0.34 4.62
N ALA A 297 -13.53 0.86 4.59
CA ALA A 297 -14.07 1.47 3.37
C ALA A 297 -12.95 1.93 2.42
N ILE A 298 -11.77 2.21 2.99
CA ILE A 298 -10.58 2.79 2.35
C ILE A 298 -9.39 1.84 2.62
N PRO A 299 -8.36 1.73 1.74
CA PRO A 299 -7.25 0.79 1.94
C PRO A 299 -6.45 1.02 3.22
N SER A 300 -6.58 2.18 3.87
CA SER A 300 -6.03 2.49 5.20
C SER A 300 -6.76 1.85 6.38
N GLY A 301 -7.90 1.18 6.16
CA GLY A 301 -8.70 0.49 7.18
C GLY A 301 -9.82 1.33 7.80
N TYR A 302 -9.83 2.65 7.57
CA TYR A 302 -10.85 3.55 8.09
C TYR A 302 -12.22 3.39 7.39
N GLY A 303 -13.29 3.69 8.13
CA GLY A 303 -14.66 3.82 7.65
C GLY A 303 -15.00 5.24 7.17
N LEU A 304 -16.23 5.43 6.70
CA LEU A 304 -16.70 6.73 6.19
C LEU A 304 -17.00 7.77 7.27
N ARG A 305 -17.22 7.39 8.54
CA ARG A 305 -17.54 8.34 9.60
C ARG A 305 -16.33 9.22 9.92
N GLU A 306 -15.20 8.60 10.25
CA GLU A 306 -13.97 9.31 10.60
C GLU A 306 -13.28 9.97 9.40
N THR A 307 -13.66 9.62 8.16
CA THR A 307 -13.09 10.20 6.94
C THR A 307 -14.07 11.15 6.26
N LEU A 308 -14.97 10.64 5.41
CA LEU A 308 -15.91 11.44 4.64
C LEU A 308 -16.74 12.38 5.54
N PHE A 309 -17.51 11.83 6.47
CA PHE A 309 -18.45 12.64 7.25
C PHE A 309 -17.76 13.55 8.26
N TYR A 310 -16.61 13.16 8.82
CA TYR A 310 -15.79 14.05 9.63
C TYR A 310 -15.17 15.19 8.81
N ASN A 311 -14.84 15.01 7.53
CA ASN A 311 -14.35 16.12 6.72
C ASN A 311 -15.49 17.03 6.19
N LEU A 312 -16.70 16.50 6.01
CA LEU A 312 -17.89 17.27 5.63
C LEU A 312 -18.46 18.10 6.81
N PHE A 313 -18.54 17.49 8.00
CA PHE A 313 -19.16 18.12 9.17
C PHE A 313 -18.16 18.56 10.25
N SER A 314 -16.94 18.03 10.30
CA SER A 314 -15.93 18.37 11.32
C SER A 314 -16.54 18.28 12.74
N ARG A 315 -16.34 19.33 13.56
CA ARG A 315 -16.98 19.51 14.87
C ARG A 315 -18.25 20.39 14.79
N LEU A 316 -19.03 20.32 13.71
CA LEU A 316 -20.31 21.02 13.58
C LEU A 316 -21.24 20.63 14.73
N GLN A 317 -21.60 21.63 15.54
CA GLN A 317 -22.44 21.46 16.73
C GLN A 317 -23.92 21.64 16.37
N VAL A 318 -24.81 20.87 17.00
CA VAL A 318 -26.25 20.97 16.78
C VAL A 318 -26.92 21.44 18.08
N TYR A 319 -27.80 22.43 17.96
CA TYR A 319 -28.52 23.08 19.07
C TYR A 319 -30.03 22.99 18.90
N LYS A 320 -30.76 23.03 20.01
CA LYS A 320 -32.22 23.00 20.03
C LYS A 320 -32.84 24.28 19.45
N THR A 321 -32.37 25.46 19.86
CA THR A 321 -32.84 26.75 19.32
C THR A 321 -31.69 27.66 18.90
N ARG A 322 -31.99 28.63 18.03
CA ARG A 322 -31.05 29.66 17.59
C ARG A 322 -30.60 30.55 18.73
N ALA A 323 -31.47 30.82 19.70
CA ALA A 323 -31.14 31.63 20.87
C ALA A 323 -30.05 30.95 21.72
N GLU A 324 -30.22 29.65 22.01
CA GLU A 324 -29.22 28.83 22.72
C GLU A 324 -27.91 28.73 21.93
N MET A 325 -27.97 28.50 20.60
CA MET A 325 -26.80 28.47 19.73
C MET A 325 -25.98 29.78 19.77
N ILE A 326 -26.64 30.94 19.77
CA ILE A 326 -25.96 32.25 19.82
C ILE A 326 -25.37 32.51 21.22
N GLN A 327 -26.00 32.05 22.30
CA GLN A 327 -25.40 32.10 23.64
C GLN A 327 -24.15 31.22 23.75
N ALA A 328 -24.13 30.09 23.03
CA ALA A 328 -23.00 29.17 22.97
C ALA A 328 -21.87 29.57 22.01
N LEU A 329 -21.99 30.70 21.29
CA LEU A 329 -21.03 31.16 20.27
C LEU A 329 -19.55 31.16 20.74
N PRO A 330 -19.19 31.53 21.99
CA PRO A 330 -17.80 31.44 22.47
C PRO A 330 -17.20 30.02 22.47
N CYS A 331 -18.04 28.98 22.40
CA CYS A 331 -17.66 27.57 22.45
C CYS A 331 -17.78 26.86 21.09
N ILE A 332 -18.18 27.59 20.04
CA ILE A 332 -18.36 27.07 18.67
C ILE A 332 -17.10 27.40 17.86
N SER A 333 -16.41 26.37 17.36
CA SER A 333 -15.14 26.51 16.62
C SER A 333 -15.26 26.35 15.10
N GLU A 334 -15.95 25.31 14.63
CA GLU A 334 -16.02 24.95 13.21
C GLU A 334 -17.33 25.38 12.52
N GLY A 335 -18.39 25.59 13.32
CA GLY A 335 -19.74 25.91 12.89
C GLY A 335 -20.80 25.34 13.85
N ALA A 336 -22.04 25.82 13.71
CA ALA A 336 -23.19 25.30 14.43
C ALA A 336 -24.50 25.38 13.60
N LEU A 337 -25.44 24.50 13.95
CA LEU A 337 -26.82 24.48 13.45
C LEU A 337 -27.79 24.54 14.62
N SER A 338 -28.98 25.11 14.41
CA SER A 338 -30.11 24.98 15.32
C SER A 338 -31.36 24.40 14.65
N LEU A 339 -32.15 23.63 15.38
CA LEU A 339 -33.34 22.93 14.82
C LEU A 339 -34.40 23.87 14.25
N ASP A 340 -34.44 25.12 14.71
CA ASP A 340 -35.29 26.20 14.20
C ASP A 340 -34.73 26.92 12.96
N GLY A 341 -33.62 26.44 12.38
CA GLY A 341 -33.09 26.92 11.09
C GLY A 341 -31.94 27.92 11.17
N GLY A 342 -31.34 28.13 12.35
CA GLY A 342 -30.12 28.93 12.45
C GLY A 342 -28.90 28.18 11.91
N ILE A 343 -28.08 28.86 11.10
CA ILE A 343 -26.81 28.32 10.59
C ILE A 343 -25.66 29.30 10.86
N VAL A 344 -24.62 28.81 11.53
CA VAL A 344 -23.33 29.47 11.71
C VAL A 344 -22.27 28.60 11.04
N ARG A 345 -21.59 29.12 10.03
CA ARG A 345 -20.46 28.48 9.37
C ARG A 345 -19.15 28.90 10.05
N SER A 346 -18.07 28.17 9.77
CA SER A 346 -16.72 28.55 10.19
C SER A 346 -16.37 29.98 9.74
N CYS A 347 -15.38 30.58 10.41
CA CYS A 347 -14.95 31.98 10.18
C CYS A 347 -16.00 33.05 10.53
N GLY A 348 -17.01 32.73 11.36
CA GLY A 348 -17.99 33.71 11.86
C GLY A 348 -19.02 34.14 10.82
N VAL A 349 -19.30 33.28 9.82
CA VAL A 349 -20.28 33.56 8.76
C VAL A 349 -21.66 33.06 9.19
N PHE A 350 -22.65 33.93 9.19
CA PHE A 350 -24.03 33.63 9.58
C PHE A 350 -24.94 33.58 8.35
N SER A 351 -25.76 32.52 8.22
CA SER A 351 -26.85 32.52 7.24
C SER A 351 -28.05 33.25 7.81
N LEU A 352 -28.59 34.21 7.06
CA LEU A 352 -29.77 35.01 7.41
C LEU A 352 -30.73 35.05 6.21
N GLY A 353 -32.03 35.01 6.46
CA GLY A 353 -33.06 35.08 5.42
C GLY A 353 -34.13 33.98 5.61
N ASN A 354 -34.97 33.83 4.59
CA ASN A 354 -35.91 32.72 4.51
C ASN A 354 -35.16 31.43 4.13
N ARG A 355 -35.64 30.29 4.62
CA ARG A 355 -35.12 28.98 4.22
C ARG A 355 -35.69 28.58 2.87
N GLU A 356 -34.82 28.33 1.91
CA GLU A 356 -35.21 27.64 0.68
C GLU A 356 -35.43 26.14 0.98
N ASP A 357 -36.18 25.43 0.14
CA ASP A 357 -36.21 23.97 0.25
C ASP A 357 -35.01 23.37 -0.48
N VAL A 358 -34.59 22.18 -0.06
CA VAL A 358 -33.41 21.50 -0.58
C VAL A 358 -33.80 20.33 -1.47
N ASP A 359 -33.35 20.37 -2.72
CA ASP A 359 -33.69 19.39 -3.77
C ASP A 359 -33.32 17.94 -3.40
N VAL A 360 -32.24 17.77 -2.64
CA VAL A 360 -31.67 16.46 -2.30
C VAL A 360 -31.41 16.39 -0.80
N ARG A 361 -31.98 15.37 -0.15
CA ARG A 361 -31.86 15.12 1.30
C ARG A 361 -31.14 13.81 1.60
N PHE A 362 -30.69 13.63 2.84
CA PHE A 362 -30.27 12.31 3.31
C PHE A 362 -31.50 11.41 3.53
N PRO A 363 -31.47 10.12 3.12
CA PRO A 363 -32.56 9.18 3.33
C PRO A 363 -32.70 8.82 4.81
N ARG A 364 -33.88 8.33 5.21
CA ARG A 364 -34.09 7.79 6.56
C ARG A 364 -33.51 6.36 6.67
N PRO A 365 -32.94 5.97 7.81
CA PRO A 365 -32.60 4.57 8.10
C PRO A 365 -33.81 3.64 7.96
N GLU A 366 -33.61 2.50 7.31
CA GLU A 366 -34.61 1.44 7.27
C GLU A 366 -34.71 0.80 8.67
N ARG A 367 -35.94 0.71 9.20
CA ARG A 367 -36.19 0.06 10.49
C ARG A 367 -36.10 -1.45 10.31
N SER A 368 -34.92 -2.02 10.58
CA SER A 368 -34.72 -3.47 10.47
C SER A 368 -35.58 -4.23 11.48
N THR A 369 -36.26 -5.26 11.01
CA THR A 369 -37.09 -6.16 11.82
C THR A 369 -36.22 -7.19 12.56
N GLY A 370 -35.36 -6.71 13.46
CA GLY A 370 -34.78 -7.44 14.60
C GLY A 370 -33.90 -8.69 14.36
N THR A 371 -33.81 -9.20 13.13
CA THR A 371 -33.38 -10.60 12.88
C THR A 371 -31.98 -10.71 12.23
N ASP A 372 -31.27 -9.59 12.03
CA ASP A 372 -30.12 -9.55 11.10
C ASP A 372 -28.74 -9.25 11.71
N ASN A 373 -28.67 -8.95 13.01
CA ASN A 373 -27.42 -8.48 13.65
C ASN A 373 -26.26 -9.48 13.52
N HIS A 374 -26.55 -10.79 13.52
CA HIS A 374 -25.53 -11.84 13.38
C HIS A 374 -24.99 -11.95 11.94
N LEU A 375 -25.82 -11.76 10.92
CA LEU A 375 -25.37 -11.78 9.52
C LEU A 375 -24.52 -10.55 9.22
N ILE A 376 -24.98 -9.38 9.66
CA ILE A 376 -24.24 -8.10 9.62
C ILE A 376 -22.84 -8.25 10.25
N GLU A 377 -22.75 -8.95 11.38
CA GLU A 377 -21.48 -9.21 12.06
C GLU A 377 -20.56 -10.13 11.23
N ILE A 378 -21.08 -11.19 10.63
CA ILE A 378 -20.31 -12.08 9.73
C ILE A 378 -19.83 -11.32 8.49
N GLU A 379 -20.67 -10.46 7.90
CA GLU A 379 -20.29 -9.62 6.76
C GLU A 379 -19.16 -8.63 7.12
N ARG A 380 -19.24 -8.02 8.32
CA ARG A 380 -18.17 -7.16 8.87
C ARG A 380 -16.86 -7.93 8.97
N GLN A 381 -16.88 -9.10 9.62
CA GLN A 381 -15.69 -9.95 9.75
C GLN A 381 -15.12 -10.35 8.38
N LEU A 382 -15.97 -10.68 7.41
CA LEU A 382 -15.55 -11.02 6.05
C LEU A 382 -14.85 -9.85 5.34
N LYS A 383 -15.30 -8.61 5.56
CA LYS A 383 -14.61 -7.41 5.04
C LYS A 383 -13.25 -7.22 5.69
N ASP A 384 -13.17 -7.32 7.02
CA ASP A 384 -11.91 -7.15 7.76
C ASP A 384 -10.86 -8.20 7.37
N VAL A 385 -11.25 -9.47 7.19
CA VAL A 385 -10.34 -10.54 6.75
C VAL A 385 -9.89 -10.32 5.30
N LYS A 386 -10.79 -9.87 4.40
CA LYS A 386 -10.43 -9.49 3.02
C LYS A 386 -9.43 -8.32 2.98
N TRP A 387 -9.64 -7.30 3.80
CA TRP A 387 -8.72 -6.15 3.91
C TRP A 387 -7.35 -6.57 4.47
N LYS A 388 -7.30 -7.40 5.51
CA LYS A 388 -6.04 -7.97 6.04
C LYS A 388 -5.29 -8.76 4.98
N LYS A 389 -5.99 -9.53 4.14
CA LYS A 389 -5.39 -10.27 3.01
C LYS A 389 -4.78 -9.33 1.97
N GLU A 390 -5.44 -8.22 1.65
CA GLU A 390 -4.90 -7.21 0.75
C GLU A 390 -3.59 -6.59 1.30
N LYS A 391 -3.54 -6.28 2.60
CA LYS A 391 -2.31 -5.80 3.25
C LYS A 391 -1.16 -6.82 3.21
N ILE A 392 -1.44 -8.11 3.43
CA ILE A 392 -0.41 -9.15 3.29
C ILE A 392 0.06 -9.29 1.83
N LEU A 393 -0.81 -9.07 0.84
CA LEU A 393 -0.41 -9.07 -0.58
C LEU A 393 0.46 -7.86 -0.98
N GLU A 394 0.24 -6.69 -0.38
CA GLU A 394 1.16 -5.55 -0.51
C GLU A 394 2.51 -5.86 0.11
N GLU A 395 2.52 -6.40 1.33
CA GLU A 395 3.74 -6.71 2.08
C GLU A 395 4.57 -7.83 1.42
N LEU A 396 3.91 -8.86 0.87
CA LEU A 396 4.55 -9.89 0.04
C LEU A 396 5.29 -9.29 -1.17
N LYS A 397 4.67 -8.33 -1.88
CA LYS A 397 5.32 -7.63 -3.02
C LYS A 397 6.52 -6.81 -2.56
N ARG A 398 6.37 -6.09 -1.44
CA ARG A 398 7.44 -5.26 -0.84
C ARG A 398 8.63 -6.12 -0.43
N GLU A 399 8.39 -7.25 0.23
CA GLU A 399 9.43 -8.15 0.71
C GLU A 399 10.11 -8.92 -0.42
N GLN A 400 9.36 -9.31 -1.47
CA GLN A 400 9.91 -9.88 -2.70
C GLN A 400 10.87 -8.91 -3.39
N MET A 401 10.50 -7.62 -3.51
CA MET A 401 11.38 -6.59 -4.07
C MET A 401 12.69 -6.42 -3.28
N LEU A 402 12.63 -6.47 -1.94
CA LEU A 402 13.83 -6.44 -1.09
C LEU A 402 14.70 -7.69 -1.26
N LEU A 403 14.09 -8.87 -1.38
CA LEU A 403 14.80 -10.12 -1.64
C LEU A 403 15.55 -10.05 -2.98
N ASP A 404 14.90 -9.61 -4.04
CA ASP A 404 15.50 -9.54 -5.38
C ASP A 404 16.61 -8.48 -5.45
N MET A 405 16.42 -7.32 -4.82
CA MET A 405 17.48 -6.31 -4.66
C MET A 405 18.67 -6.86 -3.86
N THR A 406 18.43 -7.62 -2.80
CA THR A 406 19.49 -8.21 -1.97
C THR A 406 20.23 -9.31 -2.71
N ARG A 407 19.53 -10.14 -3.48
CA ARG A 407 20.11 -11.14 -4.39
C ARG A 407 20.98 -10.48 -5.48
N LEU A 408 20.50 -9.41 -6.11
CA LEU A 408 21.27 -8.63 -7.09
C LEU A 408 22.59 -8.12 -6.47
N ASN A 409 22.51 -7.52 -5.28
CA ASN A 409 23.67 -7.02 -4.54
C ASN A 409 24.64 -8.15 -4.16
N PHE A 410 24.13 -9.31 -3.74
CA PHE A 410 24.94 -10.50 -3.46
C PHE A 410 25.66 -11.01 -4.72
N HIS A 411 24.97 -11.11 -5.86
CA HIS A 411 25.57 -11.53 -7.13
C HIS A 411 26.65 -10.56 -7.61
N LYS A 412 26.42 -9.25 -7.51
CA LYS A 412 27.42 -8.22 -7.83
C LYS A 412 28.64 -8.36 -6.94
N LYS A 413 28.45 -8.34 -5.61
CA LYS A 413 29.52 -8.47 -4.61
C LYS A 413 30.31 -9.79 -4.75
N LYS A 414 29.64 -10.87 -5.15
CA LYS A 414 30.26 -12.18 -5.43
C LYS A 414 31.13 -12.11 -6.68
N SER A 415 30.68 -11.44 -7.75
CA SER A 415 31.49 -11.20 -8.94
C SER A 415 32.73 -10.36 -8.62
N ASP A 416 32.57 -9.29 -7.83
CA ASP A 416 33.67 -8.42 -7.40
C ASP A 416 34.69 -9.19 -6.55
N TYR A 417 34.24 -10.03 -5.61
CA TYR A 417 35.10 -10.91 -4.82
C TYR A 417 35.85 -11.93 -5.68
N LEU A 418 35.19 -12.57 -6.66
CA LEU A 418 35.84 -13.51 -7.57
C LEU A 418 36.87 -12.83 -8.49
N LYS A 419 36.61 -11.62 -8.98
CA LYS A 419 37.58 -10.82 -9.73
C LYS A 419 38.78 -10.45 -8.88
N TYR A 420 38.55 -10.03 -7.64
CA TYR A 420 39.59 -9.69 -6.68
C TYR A 420 40.50 -10.89 -6.38
N LEU A 421 39.92 -12.07 -6.11
CA LEU A 421 40.68 -13.31 -5.94
C LEU A 421 41.52 -13.63 -7.19
N ALA A 422 40.94 -13.54 -8.39
CA ALA A 422 41.65 -13.79 -9.64
C ALA A 422 42.84 -12.82 -9.85
N GLN A 423 42.65 -11.53 -9.59
CA GLN A 423 43.72 -10.53 -9.65
C GLN A 423 44.84 -10.84 -8.65
N SER A 424 44.51 -11.04 -7.36
CA SER A 424 45.52 -11.40 -6.35
C SER A 424 46.25 -12.71 -6.64
N SER A 425 45.63 -13.66 -7.35
CA SER A 425 46.33 -14.87 -7.82
C SER A 425 47.27 -14.61 -9.01
N SER A 426 46.90 -13.69 -9.91
CA SER A 426 47.76 -13.26 -11.03
C SER A 426 48.99 -12.51 -10.50
N ASP A 427 48.79 -11.60 -9.54
CA ASP A 427 49.87 -10.83 -8.92
C ASP A 427 50.84 -11.75 -8.16
N ALA A 428 50.32 -12.70 -7.38
CA ALA A 428 51.13 -13.72 -6.72
C ALA A 428 51.89 -14.63 -7.71
N THR A 429 51.32 -14.90 -8.88
CA THR A 429 52.01 -15.68 -9.94
C THR A 429 53.12 -14.87 -10.60
N GLN A 430 52.95 -13.55 -10.78
CA GLN A 430 54.01 -12.67 -11.31
C GLN A 430 55.19 -12.54 -10.34
N VAL A 431 54.95 -12.47 -9.02
CA VAL A 431 56.03 -12.47 -8.01
C VAL A 431 56.88 -13.74 -8.13
N ILE A 432 56.24 -14.92 -8.22
CA ILE A 432 56.95 -16.20 -8.40
C ILE A 432 57.75 -16.24 -9.71
N TYR A 433 57.20 -15.70 -10.81
CA TYR A 433 57.94 -15.62 -12.09
C TYR A 433 59.06 -14.57 -12.10
N LEU A 434 59.02 -13.55 -11.23
CA LEU A 434 60.12 -12.61 -11.02
C LEU A 434 61.22 -13.23 -10.16
N GLU A 435 60.90 -13.93 -9.07
CA GLU A 435 61.89 -14.67 -8.27
C GLU A 435 62.58 -15.79 -9.08
N ILE A 436 61.82 -16.55 -9.88
CA ILE A 436 62.39 -17.57 -10.79
C ILE A 436 63.10 -16.91 -11.99
N GLY A 437 62.64 -15.74 -12.44
CA GLY A 437 63.22 -14.97 -13.54
C GLY A 437 64.61 -14.39 -13.22
N PHE A 438 64.95 -14.19 -11.95
CA PHE A 438 66.30 -13.85 -11.51
C PHE A 438 67.27 -15.05 -11.43
N LEU A 439 66.79 -16.28 -11.64
CA LEU A 439 67.58 -17.51 -11.61
C LEU A 439 67.64 -18.20 -12.98
N ASN A 440 68.23 -17.54 -13.98
CA ASN A 440 68.82 -18.21 -15.14
C ASN A 440 69.83 -17.33 -15.91
N LEU A 441 71.11 -17.37 -15.52
CA LEU A 441 72.20 -17.85 -16.39
C LEU A 441 73.55 -17.86 -15.64
N GLY A 442 74.28 -18.98 -15.68
CA GLY A 442 75.70 -19.05 -15.32
C GLY A 442 76.02 -19.38 -13.85
N ASP A 443 76.60 -20.57 -13.65
CA ASP A 443 77.43 -20.95 -12.50
C ASP A 443 76.93 -20.72 -11.07
N LEU A 444 76.21 -21.73 -10.54
CA LEU A 444 76.77 -22.43 -9.39
C LEU A 444 76.58 -23.95 -9.46
N PHE A 445 77.70 -24.65 -9.58
CA PHE A 445 77.81 -26.11 -9.53
C PHE A 445 77.24 -26.69 -8.23
N ILE A 446 76.48 -27.79 -8.37
CA ILE A 446 76.47 -28.99 -7.51
C ILE A 446 76.92 -28.75 -6.05
N ARG A 447 75.95 -28.54 -5.13
CA ARG A 447 75.88 -29.25 -3.83
C ARG A 447 74.57 -28.99 -3.09
N CYS A 448 74.04 -30.08 -2.52
CA CYS A 448 73.08 -30.09 -1.41
C CYS A 448 71.71 -29.41 -1.62
N PHE A 449 70.83 -30.01 -2.43
CA PHE A 449 69.42 -30.17 -2.02
C PHE A 449 68.83 -31.48 -2.56
N ASP A 450 68.08 -32.18 -1.71
CA ASP A 450 67.47 -33.47 -2.01
C ASP A 450 66.21 -33.30 -2.87
N LEU A 451 66.16 -33.98 -4.02
CA LEU A 451 65.10 -33.88 -5.02
C LEU A 451 63.70 -34.21 -4.45
N THR A 452 63.65 -34.96 -3.35
CA THR A 452 62.41 -35.35 -2.66
C THR A 452 61.66 -34.18 -2.01
N GLN A 453 62.35 -33.13 -1.55
CA GLN A 453 61.71 -32.00 -0.86
C GLN A 453 60.96 -31.08 -1.84
N VAL A 454 61.49 -30.87 -3.05
CA VAL A 454 60.82 -30.08 -4.09
C VAL A 454 59.52 -30.75 -4.53
N VAL A 455 59.53 -32.08 -4.69
CA VAL A 455 58.34 -32.88 -5.00
C VAL A 455 57.30 -32.79 -3.88
N LEU A 456 57.72 -32.80 -2.62
CA LEU A 456 56.81 -32.63 -1.46
C LEU A 456 56.14 -31.26 -1.39
N ILE A 457 56.84 -30.18 -1.80
CA ILE A 457 56.27 -28.83 -1.84
C ILE A 457 55.23 -28.72 -2.97
N VAL A 458 55.54 -29.24 -4.17
CA VAL A 458 54.60 -29.27 -5.31
C VAL A 458 53.36 -30.13 -4.97
N LEU A 459 53.55 -31.30 -4.36
CA LEU A 459 52.43 -32.14 -3.91
C LEU A 459 51.59 -31.49 -2.82
N LYS A 460 52.19 -30.74 -1.86
CA LYS A 460 51.42 -29.96 -0.87
C LYS A 460 50.59 -28.86 -1.50
N TRP A 461 51.10 -28.19 -2.53
CA TRP A 461 50.39 -27.11 -3.22
C TRP A 461 49.17 -27.60 -4.02
N PHE A 462 49.27 -28.76 -4.68
CA PHE A 462 48.14 -29.35 -5.41
C PHE A 462 47.06 -29.96 -4.50
N ASN A 463 47.37 -30.30 -3.25
CA ASN A 463 46.47 -31.06 -2.37
C ASN A 463 45.45 -30.20 -1.57
N ILE A 464 45.10 -29.02 -2.06
CA ILE A 464 44.04 -28.13 -1.50
C ILE A 464 42.76 -28.12 -2.37
N LEU A 465 42.77 -28.82 -3.52
CA LEU A 465 41.62 -28.93 -4.43
C LEU A 465 41.24 -30.40 -4.72
N GLY A 466 40.55 -31.06 -3.78
CA GLY A 466 39.82 -32.29 -4.09
C GLY A 466 39.48 -33.22 -2.93
N ILE A 467 38.18 -33.50 -2.76
CA ILE A 467 37.63 -34.69 -2.08
C ILE A 467 37.80 -34.74 -0.54
N TYR A 468 36.96 -33.95 0.15
CA TYR A 468 36.46 -34.33 1.49
C TYR A 468 34.94 -34.55 1.47
N SER A 469 34.51 -35.49 0.63
CA SER A 469 33.21 -36.15 0.68
C SER A 469 33.34 -37.49 -0.02
N ILE A 470 32.56 -38.49 0.42
CA ILE A 470 32.78 -39.93 0.16
C ILE A 470 33.99 -40.51 0.94
N ILE A 471 33.84 -40.60 2.27
CA ILE A 471 34.16 -41.77 3.14
C ILE A 471 33.54 -41.47 4.51
N LYS A 472 32.20 -41.53 4.58
CA LYS A 472 31.46 -41.69 5.84
C LYS A 472 30.03 -42.18 5.59
N ASN A 473 29.91 -43.44 5.16
CA ASN A 473 28.77 -44.35 5.41
C ASN A 473 28.76 -45.48 4.36
N THR A 474 29.38 -46.61 4.70
CA THR A 474 28.79 -47.95 4.56
C THR A 474 29.59 -48.90 5.42
N LYS A 475 28.90 -49.67 6.26
CA LYS A 475 29.44 -50.88 6.87
C LYS A 475 28.98 -52.08 6.05
N ASP A 476 29.89 -53.06 6.01
CA ASP A 476 29.72 -54.47 5.73
C ASP A 476 29.51 -54.95 4.27
N PRO A 477 30.05 -56.15 3.91
CA PRO A 477 30.22 -56.59 2.51
C PRO A 477 29.34 -57.81 2.13
N PHE A 478 29.16 -58.09 0.84
CA PHE A 478 29.27 -59.43 0.20
C PHE A 478 28.88 -59.43 -1.30
N SER A 479 29.51 -60.33 -2.09
CA SER A 479 29.11 -60.82 -3.43
C SER A 479 29.01 -59.81 -4.59
N LEU A 480 30.02 -59.69 -5.46
CA LEU A 480 30.18 -60.43 -6.75
C LEU A 480 29.07 -60.21 -7.81
N SER A 481 29.42 -59.62 -8.97
CA SER A 481 29.45 -60.28 -10.30
C SER A 481 29.64 -59.29 -11.47
N PHE A 482 30.44 -59.70 -12.47
CA PHE A 482 30.51 -59.39 -13.93
C PHE A 482 29.52 -58.36 -14.57
N ALA A 483 29.84 -57.66 -15.68
CA ALA A 483 30.85 -57.88 -16.72
C ALA A 483 31.31 -56.59 -17.45
N VAL A 484 32.44 -56.68 -18.16
CA VAL A 484 32.93 -55.67 -19.13
C VAL A 484 32.30 -55.89 -20.51
N LYS A 485 31.87 -54.83 -21.21
CA LYS A 485 31.92 -54.81 -22.69
C LYS A 485 32.01 -53.41 -23.31
N LYS A 486 32.88 -53.29 -24.32
CA LYS A 486 33.09 -52.12 -25.20
C LYS A 486 31.96 -51.96 -26.22
N SER A 487 31.75 -50.73 -26.71
CA SER A 487 31.70 -50.44 -28.16
C SER A 487 31.84 -48.94 -28.48
N GLN A 488 32.35 -48.63 -29.66
CA GLN A 488 32.54 -47.26 -30.20
C GLN A 488 31.49 -46.92 -31.27
N ILE A 489 31.11 -45.64 -31.35
CA ILE A 489 31.02 -44.78 -32.55
C ILE A 489 30.47 -45.41 -33.87
N SER A 490 29.31 -44.94 -34.39
CA SER A 490 29.25 -44.00 -35.54
C SER A 490 27.84 -43.72 -36.12
N LEU A 491 27.58 -42.41 -36.32
CA LEU A 491 26.75 -41.64 -37.28
C LEU A 491 25.65 -42.21 -38.22
N HIS A 492 24.66 -41.32 -38.44
CA HIS A 492 23.51 -41.23 -39.38
C HIS A 492 22.17 -41.77 -38.83
N GLY A 493 21.03 -41.07 -38.88
CA GLY A 493 20.66 -39.80 -39.53
C GLY A 493 19.35 -39.98 -40.32
N THR A 494 18.26 -39.27 -39.96
CA THR A 494 17.06 -38.90 -40.77
C THR A 494 15.95 -38.36 -39.84
N ALA A 495 15.14 -37.42 -40.33
CA ALA A 495 14.10 -36.72 -39.57
C ALA A 495 12.70 -37.39 -39.65
N LEU A 496 11.85 -37.15 -38.65
CA LEU A 496 10.39 -37.34 -38.73
C LEU A 496 9.66 -36.22 -37.96
N ARG A 497 8.60 -35.67 -38.57
CA ARG A 497 7.68 -34.70 -37.95
C ARG A 497 6.62 -35.42 -37.11
N PHE A 498 6.15 -34.77 -36.04
CA PHE A 498 4.88 -35.11 -35.37
C PHE A 498 3.93 -33.89 -35.41
N PRO A 499 2.61 -34.08 -35.60
CA PRO A 499 1.63 -33.00 -35.65
C PRO A 499 1.06 -32.63 -34.27
N PHE A 500 0.53 -31.41 -34.16
CA PHE A 500 -0.25 -30.91 -33.02
C PHE A 500 -1.71 -31.42 -33.07
N PRO A 501 -2.40 -31.52 -31.91
CA PRO A 501 -3.84 -31.72 -31.85
C PRO A 501 -4.62 -30.40 -31.72
N ASP A 502 -5.73 -30.28 -32.47
CA ASP A 502 -6.72 -29.20 -32.36
C ASP A 502 -7.97 -29.65 -31.57
N PRO A 503 -8.77 -28.72 -31.01
CA PRO A 503 -9.83 -29.01 -30.04
C PRO A 503 -11.20 -29.36 -30.68
N PRO A 504 -12.11 -30.03 -29.93
CA PRO A 504 -13.42 -30.44 -30.45
C PRO A 504 -14.49 -29.34 -30.39
N SER A 505 -15.30 -29.25 -31.44
CA SER A 505 -16.57 -28.49 -31.49
C SER A 505 -17.78 -29.37 -31.15
N PRO A 506 -18.89 -28.82 -30.62
CA PRO A 506 -20.07 -29.60 -30.20
C PRO A 506 -21.12 -29.77 -31.30
N SER A 507 -21.89 -30.87 -31.25
CA SER A 507 -23.07 -31.04 -32.12
C SER A 507 -24.17 -31.94 -31.51
N LEU A 508 -25.41 -31.50 -31.73
CA LEU A 508 -26.65 -32.29 -31.87
C LEU A 508 -27.37 -32.87 -30.62
N SER A 509 -28.35 -32.07 -30.21
CA SER A 509 -29.68 -32.41 -29.70
C SER A 509 -30.30 -33.79 -30.04
N TRP A 510 -30.75 -34.48 -29.00
CA TRP A 510 -31.97 -35.32 -28.90
C TRP A 510 -32.55 -35.06 -27.48
N GLY A 511 -33.83 -35.22 -27.14
CA GLY A 511 -34.98 -35.69 -27.92
C GLY A 511 -35.89 -36.59 -27.08
N ILE A 512 -36.80 -36.00 -26.28
CA ILE A 512 -38.04 -36.58 -25.70
C ILE A 512 -37.91 -37.78 -24.74
N GLY A 513 -38.57 -37.70 -23.57
CA GLY A 513 -38.80 -38.85 -22.68
C GLY A 513 -39.39 -38.48 -21.31
N GLY A 514 -40.71 -38.35 -21.21
CA GLY A 514 -41.44 -38.37 -19.92
C GLY A 514 -41.90 -39.79 -19.55
N TRP A 515 -42.86 -39.92 -18.62
CA TRP A 515 -43.26 -41.14 -17.87
C TRP A 515 -42.29 -41.41 -16.68
N ILE A 516 -42.71 -41.73 -15.45
CA ILE A 516 -43.98 -42.28 -14.92
C ILE A 516 -44.36 -41.65 -13.56
N ASP A 517 -45.63 -41.82 -13.19
CA ASP A 517 -46.32 -41.37 -11.95
C ASP A 517 -45.87 -42.05 -10.64
N ASP A 518 -46.30 -41.49 -9.50
CA ASP A 518 -47.03 -42.27 -8.47
C ASP A 518 -47.78 -41.35 -7.47
N VAL A 519 -49.12 -41.46 -7.51
CA VAL A 519 -50.19 -41.04 -6.55
C VAL A 519 -50.30 -39.56 -6.13
#